data_AF-F2Y8F9-F1
#
_entry.id   AF-F2Y8F9-F1
#
_cell.length_a   1.000
_cell.length_b   1.000
_cell.length_c   1.000
_cell.angle_alpha   90.00
_cell.angle_beta   90.00
_cell.angle_gamma   90.00
#
_symmetry.space_group_name_H-M   'P 1'
#
loop_
_entity.id
_entity.type
_entity.pdbx_description
1 polymer ?
#
loop_
_entity_poly.entity_id
_entity_poly.type
_entity_poly.pdbx_seq_one_letter_code
_entity_poly.pdbx_strand_id
1 'polypeptide(L)'
;SGIQHDILEGLVNYAYTSQIEITKRNVQSLLEAADLLQFLSVKKACEQFLVRHLDIDNCIGMHSFAEFHVCPELEKESRRILCSRFKEVWQQEEFLEISLEKFLFILSRKNLSVWKEEAVIEPVIKWTAHDVENRIECLYNLLSYINIDIDPVYLKTALGLQRSCLLTENKIRSLIYNALNPMHKEISQRSTATMYIIGGYYWHPLSEVHVWDPL
;
A
#
# COMPACT_ATOMS: atom_id res chain seq x y z
N SER A 1 29.78 -2.13 1.55
CA SER A 1 30.11 -2.87 0.32
C SER A 1 31.29 -2.21 -0.35
N GLY A 2 32.20 -2.97 -0.96
CA GLY A 2 33.35 -2.43 -1.71
C GLY A 2 32.98 -2.11 -3.16
N ILE A 3 33.71 -1.19 -3.78
CA ILE A 3 33.60 -0.88 -5.21
C ILE A 3 34.18 -2.05 -6.01
N GLN A 4 33.49 -2.51 -7.06
CA GLN A 4 34.00 -3.55 -7.94
C GLN A 4 35.26 -3.07 -8.68
N HIS A 5 36.23 -3.98 -8.88
CA HIS A 5 37.53 -3.64 -9.43
C HIS A 5 37.46 -3.01 -10.82
N ASP A 6 36.62 -3.56 -11.70
CA ASP A 6 36.35 -3.09 -13.06
C ASP A 6 35.71 -1.69 -13.09
N ILE A 7 34.78 -1.42 -12.17
CA ILE A 7 34.17 -0.08 -12.04
C ILE A 7 35.21 0.95 -11.59
N LEU A 8 36.04 0.60 -10.60
CA LEU A 8 37.09 1.49 -10.11
C LEU A 8 38.15 1.75 -11.19
N GLU A 9 38.59 0.71 -11.89
CA GLU A 9 39.50 0.83 -13.03
C GLU A 9 38.92 1.74 -14.11
N GLY A 10 37.63 1.58 -14.45
CA GLY A 10 36.93 2.44 -15.39
C GLY A 10 36.93 3.92 -14.97
N LEU A 11 36.68 4.21 -13.69
CA LEU A 11 36.70 5.59 -13.15
C LEU A 11 38.11 6.19 -13.13
N VAL A 12 39.14 5.39 -12.81
CA VAL A 12 40.53 5.83 -12.89
C VAL A 12 40.92 6.15 -14.33
N ASN A 13 40.59 5.27 -15.27
CA ASN A 13 40.83 5.50 -16.70
C ASN A 13 40.08 6.75 -17.20
N TYR A 14 38.85 6.97 -16.74
CA TYR A 14 38.10 8.19 -17.03
C TYR A 14 38.81 9.45 -16.53
N ALA A 15 39.44 9.43 -15.35
CA ALA A 15 40.18 10.59 -14.83
C ALA A 15 41.34 11.04 -15.74
N TYR A 16 41.95 10.10 -16.49
CA TYR A 16 43.04 10.40 -17.43
C TYR A 16 42.56 10.65 -18.87
N THR A 17 41.46 10.04 -19.28
CA THR A 17 41.04 10.01 -20.71
C THR A 17 39.75 10.79 -20.98
N SER A 18 38.98 11.11 -19.94
CA SER A 18 37.60 11.62 -20.03
C SER A 18 36.64 10.71 -20.80
N GLN A 19 36.95 9.41 -20.92
CA GLN A 19 36.13 8.41 -21.60
C GLN A 19 35.76 7.27 -20.65
N ILE A 20 34.49 6.86 -20.67
CA ILE A 20 33.99 5.70 -19.91
C ILE A 20 32.78 5.10 -20.63
N GLU A 21 32.68 3.77 -20.63
CA GLU A 21 31.57 3.05 -21.24
C GLU A 21 30.47 2.77 -20.21
N ILE A 22 29.25 3.23 -20.51
CA ILE A 22 28.06 2.99 -19.70
C ILE A 22 27.20 1.94 -20.40
N THR A 23 26.88 0.85 -19.69
CA THR A 23 26.08 -0.27 -20.18
C THR A 23 24.97 -0.61 -19.17
N LYS A 24 23.96 -1.36 -19.60
CA LYS A 24 22.88 -1.82 -18.70
C LYS A 24 23.39 -2.67 -17.51
N ARG A 25 24.56 -3.30 -17.65
CA ARG A 25 25.13 -4.20 -16.63
C ARG A 25 25.92 -3.43 -15.57
N ASN A 26 26.60 -2.35 -15.95
CA ASN A 26 27.49 -1.62 -15.05
C ASN A 26 26.87 -0.33 -14.49
N VAL A 27 25.81 0.21 -15.12
CA VAL A 27 25.35 1.58 -14.84
C VAL A 27 24.97 1.85 -13.38
N GLN A 28 24.37 0.89 -12.67
CA GLN A 28 24.00 1.08 -11.26
C GLN A 28 25.24 1.13 -10.37
N SER A 29 26.12 0.13 -10.45
CA SER A 29 27.38 0.09 -9.69
C SER A 29 28.32 1.23 -10.05
N LEU A 30 28.31 1.66 -11.32
CA LEU A 30 29.07 2.82 -11.78
C LEU A 30 28.50 4.12 -11.21
N LEU A 31 27.18 4.29 -11.16
CA LEU A 31 26.55 5.45 -10.54
C LEU A 31 26.85 5.50 -9.04
N GLU A 32 26.71 4.38 -8.33
CA GLU A 32 27.07 4.25 -6.91
C GLU A 32 28.51 4.68 -6.64
N ALA A 33 29.46 4.14 -7.43
CA ALA A 33 30.87 4.47 -7.28
C ALA A 33 31.17 5.93 -7.67
N ALA A 34 30.55 6.45 -8.73
CA ALA A 34 30.71 7.83 -9.17
C ALA A 34 30.13 8.82 -8.14
N ASP A 35 29.03 8.48 -7.49
CA ASP A 35 28.44 9.25 -6.40
C ASP A 35 29.36 9.24 -5.17
N LEU A 36 29.83 8.06 -4.75
CA LEU A 36 30.73 7.92 -3.61
C LEU A 36 32.06 8.67 -3.82
N LEU A 37 32.65 8.56 -5.00
CA LEU A 37 33.95 9.15 -5.35
C LEU A 37 33.85 10.56 -5.97
N GLN A 38 32.64 11.13 -6.03
CA GLN A 38 32.37 12.50 -6.49
C GLN A 38 32.71 12.76 -7.98
N PHE A 39 32.57 11.76 -8.84
CA PHE A 39 32.62 11.90 -10.30
C PHE A 39 31.27 12.38 -10.85
N LEU A 40 30.92 13.64 -10.59
CA LEU A 40 29.60 14.21 -10.87
C LEU A 40 29.19 14.12 -12.36
N SER A 41 30.15 14.26 -13.28
CA SER A 41 29.90 14.14 -14.72
C SER A 41 29.52 12.71 -15.13
N VAL A 42 30.17 11.70 -14.55
CA VAL A 42 29.85 10.29 -14.75
C VAL A 42 28.51 9.95 -14.11
N LYS A 43 28.26 10.41 -12.88
CA LYS A 43 26.96 10.26 -12.19
C LYS A 43 25.81 10.79 -13.05
N LYS A 44 25.96 12.01 -13.59
CA LYS A 44 24.94 12.63 -14.46
C LYS A 44 24.74 11.85 -15.76
N ALA A 45 25.79 11.33 -16.37
CA ALA A 45 25.67 10.50 -17.56
C ALA A 45 24.96 9.16 -17.27
N CYS A 46 25.25 8.55 -16.12
CA CYS A 46 24.57 7.33 -15.66
C CYS A 46 23.09 7.59 -15.36
N GLU A 47 22.76 8.70 -14.70
CA GLU A 47 21.37 9.13 -14.46
C GLU A 47 20.60 9.25 -15.78
N GLN A 48 21.16 9.94 -16.78
CA GLN A 48 20.54 10.07 -18.10
C GLN A 48 20.37 8.72 -18.81
N PHE A 49 21.34 7.81 -18.65
CA PHE A 49 21.24 6.46 -19.20
C PHE A 49 20.09 5.69 -18.56
N LEU A 50 19.95 5.75 -17.23
CA LEU A 50 18.88 5.09 -16.48
C LEU A 50 17.50 5.64 -16.85
N VAL A 51 17.36 6.96 -16.99
CA VAL A 51 16.10 7.60 -17.42
C VAL A 51 15.64 7.06 -18.77
N ARG A 52 16.56 6.86 -19.73
CA ARG A 52 16.23 6.31 -21.07
C ARG A 52 15.82 4.83 -21.05
N HIS A 53 16.13 4.11 -19.98
CA HIS A 53 15.88 2.68 -19.81
C HIS A 53 14.86 2.37 -18.70
N LEU A 54 14.19 3.41 -18.21
CA LEU A 54 13.16 3.30 -17.21
C LEU A 54 11.89 2.70 -17.81
N ASP A 55 11.30 1.71 -17.13
CA ASP A 55 10.08 1.02 -17.53
C ASP A 55 9.21 0.71 -16.30
N ILE A 56 7.99 0.22 -16.50
CA ILE A 56 7.08 -0.20 -15.42
C ILE A 56 7.76 -1.19 -14.49
N ASP A 57 8.44 -2.18 -15.06
CA ASP A 57 9.00 -3.33 -14.35
C ASP A 57 10.17 -2.95 -13.43
N ASN A 58 10.77 -1.77 -13.60
CA ASN A 58 11.90 -1.30 -12.80
C ASN A 58 11.66 0.05 -12.12
N CYS A 59 10.50 0.68 -12.32
CA CYS A 59 10.28 2.06 -11.87
C CYS A 59 10.30 2.21 -10.35
N ILE A 60 9.87 1.20 -9.60
CA ILE A 60 9.84 1.25 -8.12
C ILE A 60 11.26 1.23 -7.59
N GLY A 61 12.07 0.25 -8.01
CA GLY A 61 13.48 0.14 -7.65
C GLY A 61 14.28 1.37 -8.11
N MET A 62 14.09 1.83 -9.35
CA MET A 62 14.77 3.02 -9.86
C MET A 62 14.37 4.29 -9.12
N HIS A 63 13.13 4.40 -8.66
CA HIS A 63 12.70 5.53 -7.86
C HIS A 63 13.40 5.56 -6.49
N SER A 64 13.46 4.42 -5.79
CA SER A 64 14.20 4.30 -4.52
C SER A 64 15.71 4.52 -4.71
N PHE A 65 16.28 4.00 -5.80
CA PHE A 65 17.68 4.21 -6.17
C PHE A 65 17.98 5.69 -6.41
N ALA A 66 17.08 6.41 -7.08
CA ALA A 66 17.22 7.83 -7.35
C ALA A 66 17.11 8.68 -6.08
N GLU A 67 16.24 8.33 -5.13
CA GLU A 67 16.16 9.00 -3.82
C GLU A 67 17.45 8.81 -3.03
N PHE A 68 17.98 7.58 -3.00
CA PHE A 68 19.19 7.27 -2.26
C PHE A 68 20.43 7.99 -2.81
N HIS A 69 20.58 8.05 -4.13
CA HIS A 69 21.70 8.71 -4.79
C HIS A 69 21.46 10.17 -5.15
N VAL A 70 20.32 10.77 -4.78
CA VAL A 70 19.98 12.16 -5.12
C VAL A 70 20.11 12.43 -6.62
N CYS A 71 19.37 11.64 -7.42
CA CYS A 71 19.27 11.76 -8.88
C CYS A 71 17.91 12.35 -9.28
N PRO A 72 17.79 13.69 -9.36
CA PRO A 72 16.49 14.36 -9.46
C PRO A 72 15.71 14.07 -10.75
N GLU A 73 16.38 13.91 -11.89
CA GLU A 73 15.70 13.62 -13.16
C GLU A 73 15.21 12.17 -13.19
N LEU A 74 16.01 11.23 -12.67
CA LEU A 74 15.58 9.84 -12.51
C LEU A 74 14.45 9.70 -11.51
N GLU A 75 14.50 10.43 -10.39
CA GLU A 75 13.45 10.45 -9.37
C GLU A 75 12.13 10.97 -9.97
N LYS A 76 12.20 12.07 -10.74
CA LYS A 76 11.04 12.67 -11.39
C LYS A 76 10.41 11.74 -12.42
N GLU A 77 11.20 11.16 -13.32
CA GLU A 77 10.68 10.29 -14.38
C GLU A 77 10.16 8.95 -13.84
N SER A 78 10.86 8.35 -12.86
CA SER A 78 10.40 7.14 -12.18
C SER A 78 9.07 7.37 -11.46
N ARG A 79 8.95 8.46 -10.69
CA ARG A 79 7.69 8.90 -10.08
C ARG A 79 6.58 9.11 -11.11
N ARG A 80 6.89 9.72 -12.27
CA ARG A 80 5.90 9.93 -13.34
C ARG A 80 5.33 8.61 -13.85
N ILE A 81 6.18 7.60 -14.11
CA ILE A 81 5.72 6.26 -14.53
C ILE A 81 4.87 5.63 -13.42
N LEU A 82 5.37 5.67 -12.18
CA LEU A 82 4.70 5.13 -11.00
C LEU A 82 3.27 5.68 -10.85
N CYS A 83 3.09 6.98 -11.08
CA CYS A 83 1.79 7.64 -10.94
C CYS A 83 0.87 7.44 -12.16
N SER A 84 1.43 7.58 -13.38
CA SER A 84 0.64 7.56 -14.61
C SER A 84 0.21 6.15 -15.05
N ARG A 85 1.02 5.13 -14.73
CA ARG A 85 0.77 3.73 -15.07
C ARG A 85 0.55 2.87 -13.82
N PHE A 86 0.07 3.48 -12.74
CA PHE A 86 -0.08 2.82 -11.44
C PHE A 86 -0.78 1.46 -11.52
N LYS A 87 -1.83 1.35 -12.34
CA LYS A 87 -2.56 0.09 -12.55
C LYS A 87 -1.67 -1.07 -12.99
N GLU A 88 -0.70 -0.79 -13.85
CA GLU A 88 0.26 -1.78 -14.35
C GLU A 88 1.39 -2.01 -13.33
N VAL A 89 1.77 -0.96 -12.60
CA VAL A 89 2.83 -0.99 -11.57
C VAL A 89 2.44 -1.88 -10.39
N TRP A 90 1.24 -1.74 -9.82
CA TRP A 90 0.86 -2.56 -8.65
C TRP A 90 0.60 -4.04 -8.98
N GLN A 91 0.50 -4.36 -10.28
CA GLN A 91 0.39 -5.75 -10.74
C GLN A 91 1.74 -6.47 -10.69
N GLN A 92 2.85 -5.74 -10.71
CA GLN A 92 4.21 -6.29 -10.63
C GLN A 92 4.49 -6.92 -9.26
N GLU A 93 5.36 -7.92 -9.24
CA GLU A 93 5.78 -8.59 -8.00
C GLU A 93 6.59 -7.66 -7.09
N GLU A 94 7.43 -6.80 -7.67
CA GLU A 94 8.23 -5.81 -6.91
C GLU A 94 7.35 -4.91 -6.04
N PHE A 95 6.11 -4.63 -6.47
CA PHE A 95 5.17 -3.84 -5.68
C PHE A 95 4.80 -4.49 -4.34
N LEU A 96 4.80 -5.82 -4.26
CA LEU A 96 4.45 -6.53 -3.01
C LEU A 96 5.55 -6.43 -1.96
N GLU A 97 6.78 -6.13 -2.37
CA GLU A 97 7.96 -6.02 -1.52
C GLU A 97 8.20 -4.60 -0.99
N ILE A 98 7.40 -3.61 -1.40
CA ILE A 98 7.59 -2.22 -0.95
C ILE A 98 7.27 -2.05 0.54
N SER A 99 7.98 -1.13 1.19
CA SER A 99 7.69 -0.73 2.56
C SER A 99 6.38 0.04 2.69
N LEU A 100 5.78 0.04 3.89
CA LEU A 100 4.60 0.83 4.19
C LEU A 100 4.80 2.32 3.87
N GLU A 101 5.98 2.86 4.20
CA GLU A 101 6.35 4.25 3.95
C GLU A 101 6.32 4.58 2.45
N LYS A 102 6.90 3.71 1.63
CA LYS A 102 6.89 3.86 0.17
C LYS A 102 5.48 3.76 -0.37
N PHE A 103 4.67 2.83 0.15
CA PHE A 103 3.30 2.68 -0.28
C PHE A 103 2.45 3.92 0.05
N LEU A 104 2.53 4.43 1.28
CA LEU A 104 1.85 5.67 1.68
C LEU A 104 2.26 6.87 0.82
N PHE A 105 3.54 6.96 0.48
CA PHE A 105 4.03 7.97 -0.44
C PHE A 105 3.40 7.84 -1.83
N ILE A 106 3.31 6.63 -2.39
CA ILE A 106 2.67 6.37 -3.68
C ILE A 106 1.19 6.78 -3.61
N LEU A 107 0.53 6.48 -2.49
CA LEU A 107 -0.86 6.83 -2.19
C LEU A 107 -1.08 8.29 -1.78
N SER A 108 -0.06 9.16 -1.77
CA SER A 108 -0.24 10.54 -1.32
C SER A 108 -1.16 11.34 -2.26
N ARG A 109 -1.93 12.30 -1.73
CA ARG A 109 -2.93 13.08 -2.51
C ARG A 109 -2.38 13.77 -3.77
N LYS A 110 -1.08 14.09 -3.81
CA LYS A 110 -0.41 14.63 -5.01
C LYS A 110 -0.38 13.62 -6.17
N ASN A 111 -0.45 12.33 -5.86
CA ASN A 111 -0.42 11.22 -6.80
C ASN A 111 -1.83 10.64 -7.05
N LEU A 112 -2.74 10.73 -6.06
CA LEU A 112 -4.12 10.21 -6.13
C LEU A 112 -5.08 11.03 -6.98
N SER A 113 -4.79 12.29 -7.32
CA SER A 113 -5.73 13.18 -8.04
C SER A 113 -6.19 12.63 -9.40
N VAL A 114 -5.50 11.62 -9.91
CA VAL A 114 -5.76 10.95 -11.19
C VAL A 114 -6.59 9.67 -11.01
N TRP A 115 -6.74 9.14 -9.78
CA TRP A 115 -7.30 7.80 -9.53
C TRP A 115 -8.70 7.87 -8.89
N LYS A 116 -9.56 6.90 -9.24
CA LYS A 116 -10.81 6.66 -8.52
C LYS A 116 -10.50 5.86 -7.25
N GLU A 117 -11.29 6.04 -6.18
CA GLU A 117 -11.08 5.36 -4.89
C GLU A 117 -11.03 3.82 -5.04
N GLU A 118 -11.83 3.26 -5.94
CA GLU A 118 -11.86 1.82 -6.21
C GLU A 118 -10.56 1.31 -6.83
N ALA A 119 -9.82 2.16 -7.54
CA ALA A 119 -8.54 1.79 -8.14
C ALA A 119 -7.41 1.65 -7.10
N VAL A 120 -7.63 2.13 -5.88
CA VAL A 120 -6.63 2.17 -4.80
C VAL A 120 -6.83 1.05 -3.79
N ILE A 121 -8.08 0.62 -3.60
CA ILE A 121 -8.44 -0.46 -2.67
C ILE A 121 -7.79 -1.79 -3.05
N GLU A 122 -7.81 -2.15 -4.33
CA GLU A 122 -7.24 -3.41 -4.83
C GLU A 122 -5.74 -3.56 -4.56
N PRO A 123 -4.87 -2.57 -4.87
CA PRO A 123 -3.47 -2.57 -4.45
C PRO A 123 -3.28 -2.76 -2.94
N VAL A 124 -4.10 -2.10 -2.12
CA VAL A 124 -4.04 -2.20 -0.65
C VAL A 124 -4.35 -3.63 -0.20
N ILE A 125 -5.42 -4.22 -0.72
CA ILE A 125 -5.79 -5.61 -0.44
C ILE A 125 -4.63 -6.55 -0.80
N LYS A 126 -4.10 -6.44 -2.02
CA LYS A 126 -3.04 -7.33 -2.52
C LYS A 126 -1.75 -7.19 -1.70
N TRP A 127 -1.34 -5.95 -1.39
CA TRP A 127 -0.16 -5.69 -0.57
C TRP A 127 -0.31 -6.19 0.87
N THR A 128 -1.48 -6.04 1.48
CA THR A 128 -1.76 -6.57 2.82
C THR A 128 -1.84 -8.10 2.83
N ALA A 129 -2.42 -8.72 1.80
CA ALA A 129 -2.56 -10.17 1.68
C ALA A 129 -1.21 -10.89 1.50
N HIS A 130 -0.19 -10.21 0.96
CA HIS A 130 1.15 -10.77 0.76
C HIS A 130 1.87 -11.10 2.07
N ASP A 131 1.67 -10.26 3.10
CA ASP A 131 2.27 -10.45 4.42
C ASP A 131 1.28 -10.01 5.50
N VAL A 132 0.23 -10.82 5.67
CA VAL A 132 -0.88 -10.53 6.57
C VAL A 132 -0.39 -10.31 8.00
N GLU A 133 0.55 -11.11 8.48
CA GLU A 133 0.98 -11.10 9.88
C GLU A 133 1.57 -9.75 10.27
N ASN A 134 2.38 -9.14 9.40
CA ASN A 134 3.00 -7.84 9.69
C ASN A 134 2.18 -6.65 9.19
N ARG A 135 1.32 -6.82 8.18
CA ARG A 135 0.66 -5.70 7.48
C ARG A 135 -0.80 -5.49 7.84
N ILE A 136 -1.45 -6.44 8.53
CA ILE A 136 -2.88 -6.33 8.83
C ILE A 136 -3.20 -5.15 9.74
N GLU A 137 -2.30 -4.81 10.67
CA GLU A 137 -2.44 -3.65 11.54
C GLU A 137 -2.30 -2.33 10.77
N CYS A 138 -1.52 -2.34 9.68
CA CYS A 138 -1.32 -1.18 8.82
C CYS A 138 -2.49 -0.91 7.87
N LEU A 139 -3.36 -1.91 7.62
CA LEU A 139 -4.49 -1.81 6.70
C LEU A 139 -5.40 -0.63 7.02
N TYR A 140 -5.71 -0.43 8.31
CA TYR A 140 -6.53 0.71 8.73
C TYR A 140 -5.86 2.06 8.44
N ASN A 141 -4.55 2.17 8.72
CA ASN A 141 -3.79 3.39 8.47
C ASN A 141 -3.75 3.72 6.96
N LEU A 142 -3.65 2.69 6.10
CA LEU A 142 -3.72 2.85 4.66
C LEU A 142 -5.09 3.34 4.19
N LEU A 143 -6.17 2.72 4.64
CA LEU A 143 -7.53 3.06 4.22
C LEU A 143 -7.95 4.46 4.69
N SER A 144 -7.63 4.82 5.93
CA SER A 144 -7.83 6.17 6.46
C SER A 144 -7.01 7.23 5.71
N TYR A 145 -5.77 6.91 5.31
CA TYR A 145 -4.94 7.81 4.52
C TYR A 145 -5.53 8.11 3.13
N ILE A 146 -6.19 7.13 2.52
CA ILE A 146 -6.90 7.28 1.24
C ILE A 146 -8.24 8.03 1.40
N ASN A 147 -8.61 8.42 2.64
CA ASN A 147 -9.86 9.11 2.98
C ASN A 147 -11.12 8.28 2.70
N ILE A 148 -10.99 6.95 2.79
CA ILE A 148 -12.11 6.03 2.68
C ILE A 148 -12.81 5.98 4.04
N ASP A 149 -14.08 6.37 4.07
CA ASP A 149 -14.90 6.38 5.29
C ASP A 149 -15.26 4.93 5.68
N ILE A 150 -14.43 4.34 6.55
CA ILE A 150 -14.62 3.00 7.09
C ILE A 150 -14.67 3.09 8.60
N ASP A 151 -15.66 2.40 9.20
CA ASP A 151 -15.75 2.26 10.65
C ASP A 151 -14.52 1.49 11.20
N PRO A 152 -13.62 2.15 11.94
CA PRO A 152 -12.41 1.52 12.49
C PRO A 152 -12.73 0.35 13.41
N VAL A 153 -13.83 0.45 14.16
CA VAL A 153 -14.23 -0.53 15.16
C VAL A 153 -14.71 -1.77 14.44
N TYR A 154 -15.56 -1.62 13.43
CA TYR A 154 -16.03 -2.75 12.62
C TYR A 154 -14.87 -3.49 11.97
N LEU A 155 -13.96 -2.79 11.28
CA LEU A 155 -12.86 -3.42 10.57
C LEU A 155 -11.91 -4.16 11.54
N LYS A 156 -11.53 -3.53 12.65
CA LYS A 156 -10.65 -4.15 13.66
C LYS A 156 -11.32 -5.34 14.35
N THR A 157 -12.61 -5.26 14.69
CA THR A 157 -13.34 -6.38 15.28
C THR A 157 -13.49 -7.52 14.28
N ALA A 158 -13.86 -7.24 13.03
CA ALA A 158 -14.01 -8.25 11.99
C ALA A 158 -12.69 -8.97 11.66
N LEU A 159 -11.57 -8.25 11.72
CA LEU A 159 -10.22 -8.82 11.55
C LEU A 159 -9.75 -9.58 12.79
N GLY A 160 -9.98 -9.06 14.00
CA GLY A 160 -9.61 -9.71 15.26
C GLY A 160 -10.40 -10.98 15.58
N LEU A 161 -11.58 -11.16 14.98
CA LEU A 161 -12.37 -12.39 15.07
C LEU A 161 -11.83 -13.52 14.17
N GLN A 162 -10.88 -13.24 13.27
CA GLN A 162 -10.32 -14.20 12.35
C GLN A 162 -8.86 -14.54 12.72
N ARG A 163 -8.46 -15.79 12.51
CA ARG A 163 -7.05 -16.18 12.60
C ARG A 163 -6.29 -15.60 11.40
N SER A 164 -5.10 -15.03 11.63
CA SER A 164 -4.24 -14.43 10.59
C SER A 164 -4.02 -15.36 9.40
N CYS A 165 -3.83 -16.66 9.64
CA CYS A 165 -3.62 -17.68 8.60
C CYS A 165 -4.83 -17.94 7.68
N LEU A 166 -6.02 -17.43 8.01
CA LEU A 166 -7.25 -17.61 7.22
C LEU A 166 -7.62 -16.36 6.41
N LEU A 167 -6.86 -15.27 6.54
CA LEU A 167 -7.08 -14.02 5.82
C LEU A 167 -6.45 -14.12 4.43
N THR A 168 -7.19 -14.72 3.50
CA THR A 168 -6.84 -14.68 2.08
C THR A 168 -7.24 -13.33 1.47
N GLU A 169 -6.66 -13.01 0.32
CA GLU A 169 -6.98 -11.81 -0.48
C GLU A 169 -8.49 -11.62 -0.65
N ASN A 170 -9.22 -12.69 -1.00
CA ASN A 170 -10.68 -12.67 -1.17
C ASN A 170 -11.43 -12.33 0.13
N LYS A 171 -10.91 -12.77 1.26
CA LYS A 171 -11.54 -12.52 2.56
C LYS A 171 -11.33 -11.09 3.00
N ILE A 172 -10.10 -10.58 2.88
CA ILE A 172 -9.78 -9.16 3.12
C ILE A 172 -10.64 -8.27 2.21
N ARG A 173 -10.72 -8.61 0.92
CA ARG A 173 -11.60 -7.94 -0.06
C ARG A 173 -13.05 -7.89 0.42
N SER A 174 -13.63 -9.04 0.80
CA SER A 174 -15.01 -9.09 1.29
C SER A 174 -15.25 -8.22 2.54
N LEU A 175 -14.29 -8.18 3.47
CA LEU A 175 -14.40 -7.39 4.69
C LEU A 175 -14.39 -5.89 4.40
N ILE A 176 -13.50 -5.44 3.51
CA ILE A 176 -13.40 -4.03 3.12
C ILE A 176 -14.68 -3.60 2.38
N TYR A 177 -15.15 -4.38 1.40
CA TYR A 177 -16.37 -4.03 0.67
C TYR A 177 -17.64 -4.07 1.53
N ASN A 178 -17.71 -4.98 2.52
CA ASN A 178 -18.79 -4.97 3.51
C ASN A 178 -18.74 -3.73 4.41
N ALA A 179 -17.54 -3.28 4.79
CA ALA A 179 -17.36 -2.07 5.58
C ALA A 179 -17.71 -0.79 4.79
N LEU A 180 -17.49 -0.80 3.47
CA LEU A 180 -17.81 0.29 2.55
C LEU A 180 -19.30 0.43 2.22
N ASN A 181 -20.07 -0.66 2.30
CA ASN A 181 -21.51 -0.67 2.01
C ASN A 181 -22.33 -0.74 3.32
N PRO A 182 -22.63 0.42 3.96
CA PRO A 182 -23.52 0.44 5.12
C PRO A 182 -24.98 0.06 4.77
N MET A 183 -25.34 -0.10 3.50
CA MET A 183 -26.70 -0.39 3.02
C MET A 183 -27.24 -1.80 3.34
N HIS A 184 -26.42 -2.72 3.85
CA HIS A 184 -26.89 -3.97 4.47
C HIS A 184 -26.82 -3.96 6.00
N LYS A 185 -26.79 -2.79 6.63
CA LYS A 185 -27.36 -2.63 7.99
C LYS A 185 -28.89 -2.54 7.88
N GLU A 186 -29.53 -3.54 7.27
CA GLU A 186 -30.83 -3.92 7.81
C GLU A 186 -30.52 -4.48 9.19
N ILE A 187 -30.69 -3.57 10.14
CA ILE A 187 -30.86 -3.84 11.53
C ILE A 187 -31.89 -4.98 11.63
N SER A 188 -31.42 -6.22 11.72
CA SER A 188 -32.15 -7.25 12.46
C SER A 188 -32.05 -6.91 13.95
N GLN A 189 -32.45 -5.70 14.35
CA GLN A 189 -33.17 -5.57 15.61
C GLN A 189 -34.51 -6.22 15.30
N ARG A 190 -34.60 -7.53 15.55
CA ARG A 190 -35.86 -8.01 16.09
C ARG A 190 -36.05 -7.16 17.34
N SER A 191 -36.93 -6.17 17.26
CA SER A 191 -37.45 -5.50 18.44
C SER A 191 -38.14 -6.57 19.25
N THR A 192 -37.42 -7.22 20.16
CA THR A 192 -38.03 -8.07 21.19
C THR A 192 -38.50 -7.15 22.30
N ALA A 193 -39.37 -6.19 21.97
CA ALA A 193 -40.10 -5.43 22.96
C ALA A 193 -41.30 -6.28 23.40
N THR A 194 -41.03 -7.32 24.19
CA THR A 194 -42.06 -8.14 24.79
C THR A 194 -42.63 -7.42 26.01
N MET A 195 -43.91 -7.07 25.99
CA MET A 195 -44.57 -6.45 27.13
C MET A 195 -45.15 -7.54 28.03
N TYR A 196 -44.72 -7.56 29.30
CA TYR A 196 -45.28 -8.45 30.32
C TYR A 196 -46.28 -7.67 31.16
N ILE A 197 -47.55 -8.08 31.11
CA ILE A 197 -48.59 -7.52 31.96
C ILE A 197 -48.79 -8.46 33.14
N ILE A 198 -48.39 -8.00 34.32
CA ILE A 198 -48.64 -8.69 35.59
C ILE A 198 -49.76 -7.93 36.28
N GLY A 199 -50.96 -8.51 36.28
CA GLY A 199 -52.17 -7.91 36.84
C GLY A 199 -52.71 -8.67 38.04
N GLY A 200 -53.38 -7.96 38.95
CA GLY A 200 -54.07 -8.52 40.11
C GLY A 200 -54.65 -7.41 40.98
N TYR A 201 -55.66 -7.71 41.79
CA TYR A 201 -56.11 -6.80 42.84
C TYR A 201 -55.26 -7.02 44.09
N TYR A 202 -55.07 -5.99 44.92
CA TYR A 202 -54.19 -6.03 46.12
C TYR A 202 -54.44 -7.24 47.04
N TRP A 203 -55.64 -7.81 47.01
CA TRP A 203 -56.03 -8.96 47.83
C TRP A 203 -56.20 -10.28 47.06
N HIS A 204 -56.10 -10.29 45.73
CA HIS A 204 -56.15 -11.50 44.88
C HIS A 204 -55.19 -11.32 43.69
N PRO A 205 -53.91 -11.72 43.83
CA PRO A 205 -52.98 -11.76 42.71
C PRO A 205 -53.35 -12.89 41.76
N LEU A 206 -53.41 -12.63 40.45
CA LEU A 206 -53.53 -13.71 39.46
C LEU A 206 -52.18 -14.42 39.33
N SER A 207 -52.21 -15.75 39.20
CA SER A 207 -51.02 -16.60 39.10
C SER A 207 -50.38 -16.59 37.69
N GLU A 208 -51.03 -15.91 36.74
CA GLU A 208 -50.70 -15.98 35.33
C GLU A 208 -50.06 -14.67 34.85
N VAL A 209 -48.93 -14.80 34.15
CA VAL A 209 -48.24 -13.71 33.48
C VAL A 209 -48.64 -13.76 32.01
N HIS A 210 -49.30 -12.72 31.51
CA HIS A 210 -49.62 -12.62 30.10
C HIS A 210 -48.51 -11.88 29.36
N VAL A 211 -48.05 -12.53 28.30
CA VAL A 211 -47.01 -12.02 27.40
C VAL A 211 -47.71 -11.51 26.16
N TRP A 212 -47.49 -10.24 25.83
CA TRP A 212 -48.02 -9.66 24.58
C TRP A 212 -46.86 -9.26 23.67
N ASP A 213 -46.94 -9.71 22.41
CA ASP A 213 -46.00 -9.36 21.35
C ASP A 213 -46.68 -8.33 20.42
N PRO A 214 -46.17 -7.09 20.32
CA PRO A 214 -46.79 -6.04 19.51
C PRO A 214 -46.63 -6.14 18.00
N LEU A 215 -46.01 -7.20 17.47
CA LEU A 215 -45.81 -7.38 16.02
C LEU A 215 -47.09 -7.84 15.30
#